data_AF-A0A1Z7LUX6-F1
#
_entry.id   AF-A0A1Z7LUX6-F1
#
_cell.length_a   1.000
_cell.length_b   1.000
_cell.length_c   1.000
_cell.angle_alpha   90.00
_cell.angle_beta   90.00
_cell.angle_gamma   90.00
#
_symmetry.space_group_name_H-M   'P 1'
#
loop_
_entity.id
_entity.type
_entity.pdbx_description
1 polymer ?
#
loop_
_entity_poly.entity_id
_entity_poly.type
_entity_poly.pdbx_seq_one_letter_code
_entity_poly.pdbx_strand_id
1 'polypeptide(L)'
;MRKQNMIRKGMSVLCVCALAAGLCSCGTEEKSEEEKILRVVTDGTLYTDVEFAARFLEGVDGEIEVRIQRLPDDKEKREIEIQKLRTKIMAGKGPDVYLLESVRENAAEAVMPLLENPYQTMQSGALASLDEFMEKDSYWEDNTYHEAILKAGQYDGRQYIIPMSVLYYVLPRPDDMEKMKGDTLQEWMQQAVSSDDFRLKQAFYGLTLQTARWIQPAADYEKAEVKFDKERWKELARDCIQFDIDVQDEVINSDIDSRFVFKDSMEVLYYNEQSPLGLQVVPDIEGRKMASIMSYGAVGMSSDLKQEAYDFLMLFLNDRTQKYQKEHSEDSMKLPAFYGYLDKSFTPVQENAFEVWMNYPSEEVLQEMQQSFRELDGAYFLTGAERELFEGLDQIAGNCSRPGYDWSAEIDKLVDSVWNTYKMMVSE
;
A
#
# COMPACT_ATOMS: atom_id res chain seq x y z
N MET A 1 -54.39 36.65 57.38
CA MET A 1 -54.14 35.94 56.10
C MET A 1 -54.34 36.96 54.99
N ARG A 2 -53.42 37.35 54.12
CA ARG A 2 -52.14 36.80 53.63
C ARG A 2 -51.10 37.95 53.43
N LYS A 3 -49.84 37.52 53.46
CA LYS A 3 -48.51 38.19 53.49
C LYS A 3 -48.28 39.27 52.42
N GLN A 4 -47.64 40.43 52.70
CA GLN A 4 -46.19 40.69 52.99
C GLN A 4 -45.28 40.32 51.80
N ASN A 5 -44.33 41.11 51.27
CA ASN A 5 -43.41 42.13 51.81
C ASN A 5 -42.96 43.09 50.66
N MET A 6 -42.72 44.40 50.82
CA MET A 6 -41.59 45.06 51.55
C MET A 6 -40.19 44.67 51.01
N ILE A 7 -39.19 45.52 50.77
CA ILE A 7 -38.98 46.97 50.93
C ILE A 7 -37.58 47.33 50.39
N ARG A 8 -37.44 48.54 49.82
CA ARG A 8 -36.35 49.56 49.94
C ARG A 8 -34.86 49.21 49.64
N LYS A 9 -34.24 50.04 48.78
CA LYS A 9 -33.29 51.18 49.05
C LYS A 9 -31.90 50.70 49.53
N GLY A 10 -30.78 51.23 49.07
CA GLY A 10 -30.49 52.40 48.25
C GLY A 10 -28.97 52.61 48.17
N MET A 11 -28.55 53.55 47.32
CA MET A 11 -27.45 54.53 47.50
C MET A 11 -26.13 54.03 48.13
N SER A 12 -24.94 54.23 47.57
CA SER A 12 -24.27 55.52 47.34
C SER A 12 -22.84 55.18 46.79
N VAL A 13 -22.29 55.83 45.75
CA VAL A 13 -21.41 57.04 45.79
C VAL A 13 -19.90 56.75 45.80
N LEU A 14 -19.23 57.19 44.71
CA LEU A 14 -17.93 57.89 44.58
C LEU A 14 -16.61 57.24 45.06
N CYS A 15 -15.60 57.16 44.16
CA CYS A 15 -14.47 58.12 44.01
C CYS A 15 -13.27 57.48 43.27
N VAL A 16 -12.83 57.95 42.10
CA VAL A 16 -11.79 58.98 41.77
C VAL A 16 -10.31 58.53 41.94
N CYS A 17 -9.49 58.94 40.94
CA CYS A 17 -8.01 59.08 40.87
C CYS A 17 -7.27 57.94 40.14
N ALA A 18 -6.72 58.07 38.92
CA ALA A 18 -5.74 59.01 38.33
C ALA A 18 -4.27 58.53 38.42
N LEU A 19 -3.67 58.36 37.22
CA LEU A 19 -2.27 58.62 36.81
C LEU A 19 -1.11 57.94 37.55
N ALA A 20 -0.35 57.11 36.80
CA ALA A 20 1.09 57.31 36.60
C ALA A 20 1.61 56.45 35.44
N ALA A 21 2.25 57.11 34.48
CA ALA A 21 3.09 56.49 33.47
C ALA A 21 4.46 56.13 34.07
N GLY A 22 5.08 55.09 33.51
CA GLY A 22 6.53 54.90 33.58
C GLY A 22 6.95 53.44 33.85
N LEU A 23 7.42 52.75 32.81
CA LEU A 23 8.85 52.57 32.52
C LEU A 23 9.04 51.37 31.58
N CYS A 24 9.88 51.57 30.57
CA CYS A 24 10.39 50.54 29.68
C CYS A 24 10.83 49.29 30.44
N SER A 25 10.29 48.15 30.04
CA SER A 25 11.08 46.93 29.96
C SER A 25 11.07 46.51 28.50
N CYS A 26 12.25 46.28 27.94
CA CYS A 26 12.42 45.50 26.73
C CYS A 26 11.66 44.18 26.93
N GLY A 27 10.46 44.09 26.38
CA GLY A 27 9.90 42.81 26.02
C GLY A 27 10.55 42.49 24.69
N THR A 28 11.49 41.56 24.71
CA THR A 28 11.69 40.68 23.56
C THR A 28 10.29 40.33 23.08
N GLU A 29 9.94 40.73 21.85
CA GLU A 29 8.86 40.07 21.14
C GLU A 29 9.32 38.61 21.04
N GLU A 30 8.96 37.80 22.03
CA GLU A 30 8.71 36.39 21.80
C GLU A 30 7.68 36.40 20.68
N LYS A 31 8.15 36.26 19.43
CA LYS A 31 7.34 35.66 18.41
C LYS A 31 6.86 34.37 19.05
N SER A 32 5.58 34.30 19.39
CA SER A 32 4.94 33.01 19.56
C SER A 32 5.08 32.35 18.19
N GLU A 33 6.14 31.57 17.99
CA GLU A 33 6.23 30.64 16.88
C GLU A 33 4.99 29.75 17.02
N GLU A 34 4.06 29.89 16.08
CA GLU A 34 2.86 29.05 16.06
C GLU A 34 3.34 27.61 15.90
N GLU A 35 3.14 26.80 16.94
CA GLU A 35 3.41 25.36 16.94
C GLU A 35 2.77 24.71 15.70
N LYS A 36 3.60 24.14 14.83
CA LYS A 36 3.16 23.55 13.56
C LYS A 36 2.60 22.16 13.83
N ILE A 37 1.29 21.99 13.67
CA ILE A 37 0.64 20.69 13.90
C ILE A 37 0.53 19.91 12.59
N LEU A 38 1.35 18.87 12.42
CA LEU A 38 1.30 17.94 11.29
C LEU A 38 0.35 16.78 11.58
N ARG A 39 -0.78 16.71 10.89
CA ARG A 39 -1.80 15.66 11.10
C ARG A 39 -1.57 14.50 10.15
N VAL A 40 -1.23 13.34 10.70
CA VAL A 40 -0.96 12.12 9.95
C VAL A 40 -2.11 11.13 10.16
N VAL A 41 -2.67 10.57 9.09
CA VAL A 41 -3.57 9.43 9.18
C VAL A 41 -2.86 8.16 8.71
N THR A 42 -3.03 7.07 9.47
CA THR A 42 -2.35 5.81 9.17
C THR A 42 -3.18 4.57 9.49
N ASP A 43 -2.94 3.49 8.74
CA ASP A 43 -3.42 2.16 9.08
C ASP A 43 -2.72 1.58 10.32
N GLY A 44 -3.39 0.65 11.01
CA GLY A 44 -2.97 0.14 12.31
C GLY A 44 -1.67 -0.65 12.28
N THR A 45 -1.43 -1.38 11.19
CA THR A 45 -0.21 -2.12 10.86
C THR A 45 1.02 -1.22 10.73
N LEU A 46 0.84 -0.02 10.16
CA LEU A 46 1.92 0.97 9.95
C LEU A 46 2.14 1.89 11.17
N TYR A 47 1.26 1.83 12.17
CA TYR A 47 1.25 2.80 13.27
C TYR A 47 2.59 2.90 14.02
N THR A 48 3.27 1.78 14.28
CA THR A 48 4.55 1.78 14.99
C THR A 48 5.62 2.52 14.19
N ASP A 49 5.68 2.30 12.88
CA ASP A 49 6.62 3.00 12.00
C ASP A 49 6.29 4.50 11.93
N VAL A 50 5.00 4.86 11.87
CA VAL A 50 4.58 6.27 11.90
C VAL A 50 4.92 6.95 13.22
N GLU A 51 4.74 6.26 14.35
CA GLU A 51 5.06 6.79 15.68
C GLU A 51 6.57 7.04 15.84
N PHE A 52 7.41 6.14 15.34
CA PHE A 52 8.85 6.35 15.39
C PHE A 52 9.27 7.53 14.47
N ALA A 53 8.59 7.74 13.34
CA ALA A 53 8.91 8.81 12.39
C ALA A 53 8.49 10.16 12.95
N ALA A 54 7.33 10.20 13.62
CA ALA A 54 6.88 11.34 14.41
C ALA A 54 7.92 11.72 15.47
N ARG A 55 8.32 10.76 16.31
CA ARG A 55 9.33 10.99 17.35
C ARG A 55 10.67 11.45 16.81
N PHE A 56 11.06 10.97 15.62
CA PHE A 56 12.26 11.45 14.95
C PHE A 56 12.08 12.91 14.50
N LEU A 57 10.99 13.22 13.80
CA LEU A 57 10.72 14.56 13.26
C LEU A 57 10.63 15.61 14.38
N GLU A 58 9.83 15.35 15.42
CA GLU A 58 9.69 16.24 16.59
C GLU A 58 11.01 16.41 17.36
N GLY A 59 11.88 15.38 17.30
CA GLY A 59 13.18 15.41 17.94
C GLY A 59 14.22 16.25 17.20
N VAL A 60 14.14 16.30 15.86
CA VAL A 60 15.03 17.13 15.02
C VAL A 60 14.50 18.54 14.82
N ASP A 61 13.18 18.71 14.88
CA ASP A 61 12.49 20.00 14.74
C ASP A 61 11.45 20.14 15.87
N GLY A 62 11.84 20.87 16.91
CA GLY A 62 11.00 21.09 18.10
C GLY A 62 9.83 22.05 17.88
N GLU A 63 9.69 22.66 16.69
CA GLU A 63 8.55 23.51 16.35
C GLU A 63 7.37 22.71 15.78
N ILE A 64 7.59 21.43 15.43
CA ILE A 64 6.57 20.54 14.86
C ILE A 64 5.99 19.62 15.94
N GLU A 65 4.67 19.57 16.02
CA GLU A 65 3.90 18.54 16.75
C GLU A 65 3.26 17.60 15.73
N VAL A 66 3.52 16.29 15.82
CA VAL A 66 2.93 15.29 14.92
C VAL A 66 1.74 14.62 15.59
N ARG A 67 0.54 14.87 15.07
CA ARG A 67 -0.70 14.25 15.55
C ARG A 67 -1.11 13.09 14.68
N ILE A 68 -0.93 11.88 15.20
CA ILE A 68 -1.25 10.64 14.49
C ILE A 68 -2.69 10.21 14.78
N GLN A 69 -3.50 10.06 13.73
CA GLN A 69 -4.78 9.40 13.75
C GLN A 69 -4.63 7.98 13.20
N ARG A 70 -4.57 6.99 14.10
CA ARG A 70 -4.65 5.57 13.75
C ARG A 70 -6.07 5.20 13.34
N LEU A 71 -6.22 4.59 12.16
CA LEU A 71 -7.50 4.04 11.73
C LEU A 71 -7.85 2.80 12.57
N PRO A 72 -9.12 2.62 12.99
CA PRO A 72 -9.52 1.45 13.76
C PRO A 72 -9.34 0.15 12.96
N ASP A 73 -8.96 -0.93 13.66
CA ASP A 73 -8.94 -2.28 13.10
C ASP A 73 -10.33 -2.94 13.17
N ASP A 74 -11.14 -2.55 14.16
CA ASP A 74 -12.54 -2.97 14.30
C ASP A 74 -13.40 -2.41 13.17
N LYS A 75 -14.09 -3.30 12.43
CA LYS A 75 -14.83 -2.97 11.21
C LYS A 75 -15.87 -1.88 11.39
N GLU A 76 -16.75 -1.99 12.40
CA GLU A 76 -17.84 -1.03 12.60
C GLU A 76 -17.30 0.35 12.97
N LYS A 77 -16.30 0.41 13.85
CA LYS A 77 -15.64 1.69 14.20
C LYS A 77 -14.90 2.26 13.01
N ARG A 78 -14.24 1.43 12.21
CA ARG A 78 -13.48 1.84 11.04
C ARG A 78 -14.39 2.48 9.99
N GLU A 79 -15.52 1.86 9.69
CA GLU A 79 -16.52 2.41 8.77
C GLU A 79 -16.98 3.81 9.22
N ILE A 80 -17.31 3.99 10.50
CA ILE A 80 -17.73 5.28 11.05
C ILE A 80 -16.62 6.34 10.91
N GLU A 81 -15.38 5.98 11.24
CA GLU A 81 -14.26 6.93 11.17
C GLU A 81 -13.86 7.27 9.73
N ILE A 82 -13.91 6.31 8.81
CA ILE A 82 -13.64 6.56 7.39
C ILE A 82 -14.68 7.48 6.78
N GLN A 83 -15.97 7.28 7.06
CA GLN A 83 -17.02 8.18 6.56
C GLN A 83 -16.83 9.61 7.04
N LYS A 84 -16.42 9.81 8.30
CA LYS A 84 -16.08 11.14 8.83
C LYS A 84 -14.86 11.73 8.11
N LEU A 85 -13.81 10.95 7.90
CA LEU A 85 -12.60 11.42 7.24
C LEU A 85 -12.84 11.77 5.77
N ARG A 86 -13.52 10.92 5.00
CA ARG A 86 -13.90 11.21 3.61
C ARG A 86 -14.72 12.50 3.51
N THR A 87 -15.68 12.71 4.42
CA THR A 87 -16.44 13.96 4.49
C THR A 87 -15.54 15.18 4.73
N LYS A 88 -14.53 15.07 5.62
CA LYS A 88 -13.56 16.15 5.86
C LYS A 88 -12.67 16.42 4.65
N ILE A 89 -12.20 15.36 3.97
CA ILE A 89 -11.39 15.45 2.76
C ILE A 89 -12.18 16.20 1.67
N MET A 90 -13.42 15.79 1.41
CA MET A 90 -14.32 16.46 0.44
C MET A 90 -14.59 17.94 0.80
N ALA A 91 -14.57 18.27 2.09
CA ALA A 91 -14.73 19.65 2.57
C ALA A 91 -13.43 20.48 2.53
N GLY A 92 -12.33 19.95 1.99
CA GLY A 92 -11.03 20.62 1.94
C GLY A 92 -10.36 20.74 3.31
N LYS A 93 -10.67 19.83 4.23
CA LYS A 93 -10.15 19.81 5.62
C LYS A 93 -9.56 18.43 5.97
N GLY A 94 -8.95 17.78 4.99
CA GLY A 94 -8.31 16.48 5.16
C GLY A 94 -7.04 16.55 6.03
N PRO A 95 -6.50 15.39 6.42
CA PRO A 95 -5.15 15.26 7.00
C PRO A 95 -4.06 15.88 6.12
N ASP A 96 -2.91 16.12 6.74
CA ASP A 96 -1.71 16.63 6.06
C ASP A 96 -0.95 15.51 5.35
N VAL A 97 -0.82 14.35 6.03
CA VAL A 97 -0.16 13.15 5.51
C VAL A 97 -1.13 11.97 5.56
N TYR A 98 -1.13 11.17 4.50
CA TYR A 98 -1.76 9.87 4.42
C TYR A 98 -0.67 8.83 4.27
N LEU A 99 -0.58 7.87 5.19
CA LEU A 99 0.26 6.68 5.02
C LEU A 99 -0.62 5.45 5.18
N LEU A 100 -0.97 4.81 4.07
CA LEU A 100 -2.07 3.86 4.02
C LEU A 100 -1.61 2.54 3.42
N GLU A 101 -2.34 1.47 3.74
CA GLU A 101 -2.17 0.16 3.13
C GLU A 101 -3.29 -0.18 2.15
N SER A 102 -2.95 -0.99 1.15
CA SER A 102 -3.92 -1.66 0.30
C SER A 102 -4.41 -2.94 0.97
N VAL A 103 -5.70 -3.23 0.83
CA VAL A 103 -6.27 -4.49 1.31
C VAL A 103 -6.03 -5.55 0.23
N ARG A 104 -5.36 -6.66 0.57
CA ARG A 104 -5.23 -7.81 -0.33
C ARG A 104 -6.63 -8.28 -0.75
N GLU A 105 -6.79 -8.62 -2.02
CA GLU A 105 -8.01 -9.19 -2.58
C GLU A 105 -8.43 -10.47 -1.86
N ASN A 106 -7.46 -11.26 -1.40
CA ASN A 106 -7.66 -12.49 -0.65
C ASN A 106 -7.67 -12.33 0.88
N ALA A 107 -7.77 -11.10 1.40
CA ALA A 107 -7.84 -10.86 2.83
C ALA A 107 -9.15 -11.43 3.41
N ALA A 108 -9.03 -12.22 4.48
CA ALA A 108 -10.15 -12.91 5.14
C ALA A 108 -11.26 -11.95 5.58
N GLU A 109 -10.92 -10.71 5.94
CA GLU A 109 -11.89 -9.68 6.30
C GLU A 109 -11.73 -8.44 5.41
N ALA A 110 -12.85 -7.96 4.87
CA ALA A 110 -12.91 -6.67 4.20
C ALA A 110 -12.92 -5.54 5.24
N VAL A 111 -11.82 -4.81 5.31
CA VAL A 111 -11.79 -3.51 5.99
C VAL A 111 -11.99 -2.42 4.96
N MET A 112 -12.85 -1.44 5.26
CA MET A 112 -13.08 -0.32 4.36
C MET A 112 -11.78 0.48 4.22
N PRO A 113 -11.30 0.80 3.00
CA PRO A 113 -10.12 1.65 2.80
C PRO A 113 -10.47 3.13 2.98
N LEU A 114 -9.54 3.96 3.47
CA LEU A 114 -9.79 5.41 3.55
C LEU A 114 -9.93 6.02 2.15
N LEU A 115 -8.97 5.72 1.27
CA LEU A 115 -9.00 6.07 -0.15
C LEU A 115 -9.44 4.83 -0.93
N GLU A 116 -10.70 4.84 -1.40
CA GLU A 116 -11.30 3.67 -2.05
C GLU A 116 -10.61 3.28 -3.34
N ASN A 117 -10.30 4.31 -4.13
CA ASN A 117 -9.60 4.19 -5.38
C ASN A 117 -8.51 5.26 -5.40
N PRO A 118 -7.24 4.88 -5.21
CA PRO A 118 -6.13 5.82 -5.25
C PRO A 118 -6.05 6.60 -6.57
N TYR A 119 -6.39 5.98 -7.70
CA TYR A 119 -6.41 6.65 -9.01
C TYR A 119 -7.40 7.81 -9.04
N GLN A 120 -8.67 7.56 -8.71
CA GLN A 120 -9.69 8.62 -8.63
C GLN A 120 -9.33 9.68 -7.58
N THR A 121 -8.68 9.28 -6.47
CA THR A 121 -8.25 10.22 -5.44
C THR A 121 -7.22 11.21 -6.00
N MET A 122 -6.25 10.76 -6.80
CA MET A 122 -5.31 11.65 -7.50
C MET A 122 -6.04 12.62 -8.44
N GLN A 123 -7.09 12.15 -9.13
CA GLN A 123 -7.89 12.96 -10.06
C GLN A 123 -8.78 14.00 -9.36
N SER A 124 -9.26 13.68 -8.16
CA SER A 124 -10.22 14.50 -7.42
C SER A 124 -9.70 15.86 -6.93
N GLY A 125 -8.37 16.06 -6.94
CA GLY A 125 -7.71 17.22 -6.35
C GLY A 125 -7.59 17.17 -4.82
N ALA A 126 -7.87 16.02 -4.20
CA ALA A 126 -7.72 15.82 -2.75
C ALA A 126 -6.24 15.77 -2.31
N LEU A 127 -5.33 15.40 -3.21
CA LEU A 127 -3.90 15.25 -2.95
C LEU A 127 -3.10 16.40 -3.59
N ALA A 128 -2.04 16.81 -2.90
CA ALA A 128 -1.07 17.76 -3.43
C ALA A 128 -0.15 17.05 -4.42
N SER A 129 0.22 17.74 -5.50
CA SER A 129 1.33 17.31 -6.36
C SER A 129 2.64 17.39 -5.57
N LEU A 130 3.51 16.41 -5.77
CA LEU A 130 4.78 16.26 -5.05
C LEU A 130 5.99 16.73 -5.87
N ASP A 131 5.79 17.06 -7.14
CA ASP A 131 6.86 17.37 -8.11
C ASP A 131 7.82 18.44 -7.58
N GLU A 132 7.30 19.56 -7.07
CA GLU A 132 8.15 20.65 -6.56
C GLU A 132 9.05 20.21 -5.39
N PHE A 133 8.57 19.28 -4.56
CA PHE A 133 9.34 18.76 -3.43
C PHE A 133 10.37 17.74 -3.90
N MET A 134 9.97 16.85 -4.81
CA MET A 134 10.85 15.84 -5.40
C MET A 134 11.99 16.48 -6.21
N GLU A 135 11.71 17.53 -6.98
CA GLU A 135 12.72 18.28 -7.76
C GLU A 135 13.82 18.90 -6.88
N LYS A 136 13.50 19.22 -5.62
CA LYS A 136 14.44 19.83 -4.66
C LYS A 136 15.15 18.80 -3.78
N ASP A 137 14.68 17.57 -3.76
CA ASP A 137 15.17 16.53 -2.88
C ASP A 137 16.24 15.68 -3.59
N SER A 138 17.48 15.84 -3.15
CA SER A 138 18.65 15.11 -3.66
C SER A 138 18.53 13.59 -3.60
N TYR A 139 17.62 13.04 -2.79
CA TYR A 139 17.31 11.61 -2.81
C TYR A 139 16.97 11.15 -4.24
N TRP A 140 16.21 11.94 -5.01
CA TRP A 140 15.80 11.55 -6.36
C TRP A 140 16.93 11.57 -7.40
N GLU A 141 18.09 12.14 -7.09
CA GLU A 141 19.26 12.17 -7.98
C GLU A 141 20.07 10.86 -7.93
N ASP A 142 20.13 10.20 -6.76
CA ASP A 142 20.97 9.01 -6.50
C ASP A 142 20.22 8.02 -5.56
N ASN A 143 19.08 7.52 -6.04
CA ASN A 143 18.27 6.50 -5.34
C ASN A 143 18.32 5.16 -6.07
N THR A 144 17.82 4.14 -5.38
CA THR A 144 17.59 2.79 -5.93
C THR A 144 16.10 2.46 -6.03
N TYR A 145 15.26 3.50 -6.14
CA TYR A 145 13.81 3.36 -6.24
C TYR A 145 13.44 2.81 -7.63
N HIS A 146 12.51 1.85 -7.68
CA HIS A 146 12.06 1.30 -8.96
C HIS A 146 11.14 2.26 -9.73
N GLU A 147 11.65 2.88 -10.80
CA GLU A 147 10.94 3.92 -11.57
C GLU A 147 9.56 3.45 -12.08
N ALA A 148 9.46 2.20 -12.56
CA ALA A 148 8.19 1.66 -13.06
C ALA A 148 7.10 1.55 -11.96
N ILE A 149 7.50 1.42 -10.69
CA ILE A 149 6.56 1.41 -9.56
C ILE A 149 6.10 2.84 -9.27
N LEU A 150 7.02 3.82 -9.30
CA LEU A 150 6.71 5.23 -9.02
C LEU A 150 5.60 5.77 -9.94
N LYS A 151 5.62 5.37 -11.22
CA LYS A 151 4.65 5.76 -12.25
C LYS A 151 3.20 5.45 -11.88
N ALA A 152 2.95 4.44 -11.06
CA ALA A 152 1.60 4.10 -10.64
C ALA A 152 0.95 5.21 -9.79
N GLY A 153 1.74 6.02 -9.09
CA GLY A 153 1.29 7.15 -8.28
C GLY A 153 1.21 8.48 -9.02
N GLN A 154 1.15 8.43 -10.36
CA GLN A 154 1.06 9.62 -11.22
C GLN A 154 -0.34 9.82 -11.78
N TYR A 155 -0.67 11.09 -12.02
CA TYR A 155 -1.84 11.51 -12.77
C TYR A 155 -1.49 12.77 -13.59
N ASP A 156 -1.84 12.79 -14.87
CA ASP A 156 -1.56 13.91 -15.80
C ASP A 156 -0.07 14.31 -15.80
N GLY A 157 0.81 13.30 -15.72
CA GLY A 157 2.26 13.46 -15.71
C GLY A 157 2.86 14.03 -14.41
N ARG A 158 2.07 14.17 -13.34
CA ARG A 158 2.51 14.66 -12.02
C ARG A 158 2.45 13.56 -10.96
N GLN A 159 3.36 13.59 -9.99
CA GLN A 159 3.36 12.67 -8.86
C GLN A 159 2.42 13.16 -7.76
N TYR A 160 1.55 12.27 -7.25
CA TYR A 160 0.64 12.57 -6.13
C TYR A 160 0.73 11.58 -4.98
N ILE A 161 1.05 10.32 -5.30
CA ILE A 161 1.18 9.23 -4.34
C ILE A 161 2.59 8.65 -4.49
N ILE A 162 3.28 8.38 -3.39
CA ILE A 162 4.55 7.66 -3.38
C ILE A 162 4.28 6.23 -2.91
N PRO A 163 4.38 5.21 -3.78
CA PRO A 163 4.34 3.82 -3.33
C PRO A 163 5.48 3.54 -2.34
N MET A 164 5.20 2.83 -1.26
CA MET A 164 6.17 2.56 -0.18
C MET A 164 6.54 1.08 -0.11
N SER A 165 5.62 0.19 -0.49
CA SER A 165 5.90 -1.24 -0.60
C SER A 165 5.00 -1.91 -1.64
N VAL A 166 5.45 -3.05 -2.14
CA VAL A 166 4.77 -3.84 -3.15
C VAL A 166 4.75 -5.32 -2.80
N LEU A 167 3.90 -6.05 -3.52
CA LEU A 167 3.84 -7.50 -3.51
C LEU A 167 3.78 -7.99 -4.96
N TYR A 168 4.67 -8.89 -5.33
CA TYR A 168 4.67 -9.57 -6.62
C TYR A 168 4.94 -11.06 -6.42
N TYR A 169 4.73 -11.86 -7.45
CA TYR A 169 4.84 -13.30 -7.35
C TYR A 169 6.01 -13.82 -8.16
N VAL A 170 6.65 -14.83 -7.59
CA VAL A 170 7.76 -15.56 -8.20
C VAL A 170 7.47 -17.05 -8.14
N LEU A 171 8.09 -17.79 -9.06
CA LEU A 171 8.30 -19.23 -8.95
C LEU A 171 9.71 -19.45 -8.38
N PRO A 172 9.85 -19.86 -7.11
CA PRO A 172 11.13 -20.32 -6.59
C PRO A 172 11.51 -21.65 -7.24
N ARG A 173 12.67 -21.69 -7.88
CA ARG A 173 13.09 -22.82 -8.72
C ARG A 173 14.46 -23.33 -8.27
N PRO A 174 14.56 -24.56 -7.72
CA PRO A 174 15.84 -25.24 -7.57
C PRO A 174 16.53 -25.44 -8.93
N ASP A 175 17.86 -25.54 -8.95
CA ASP A 175 18.62 -25.64 -10.19
C ASP A 175 18.19 -26.79 -11.13
N ASP A 176 17.76 -27.91 -10.56
CA ASP A 176 17.33 -29.11 -11.28
C ASP A 176 15.85 -29.08 -11.71
N MET A 177 15.12 -28.02 -11.37
CA MET A 177 13.73 -27.81 -11.79
C MET A 177 13.67 -27.16 -13.16
N GLU A 178 12.78 -27.66 -14.01
CA GLU A 178 12.60 -27.14 -15.36
C GLU A 178 12.28 -25.63 -15.32
N LYS A 179 12.98 -24.85 -16.17
CA LYS A 179 12.77 -23.40 -16.29
C LYS A 179 11.52 -23.11 -17.12
N MET A 180 10.70 -22.17 -16.67
CA MET A 180 9.60 -21.62 -17.47
C MET A 180 10.13 -20.77 -18.63
N LYS A 181 9.63 -21.03 -19.85
CA LYS A 181 10.15 -20.42 -21.10
C LYS A 181 9.15 -19.56 -21.86
N GLY A 182 7.86 -19.63 -21.53
CA GLY A 182 6.85 -18.76 -22.13
C GLY A 182 6.97 -17.31 -21.65
N ASP A 183 6.36 -16.39 -22.38
CA ASP A 183 6.30 -14.98 -22.01
C ASP A 183 5.03 -14.68 -21.19
N THR A 184 3.99 -15.51 -21.31
CA THR A 184 2.70 -15.33 -20.61
C THR A 184 2.40 -16.44 -19.60
N LEU A 185 1.51 -16.15 -18.64
CA LEU A 185 1.04 -17.14 -17.68
C LEU A 185 0.38 -18.36 -18.34
N GLN A 186 -0.35 -18.17 -19.43
CA GLN A 186 -0.98 -19.27 -20.15
C GLN A 186 0.04 -20.18 -20.84
N GLU A 187 1.09 -19.62 -21.45
CA GLU A 187 2.18 -20.43 -22.02
C GLU A 187 2.93 -21.19 -20.92
N TRP A 188 3.11 -20.57 -19.75
CA TRP A 188 3.66 -21.25 -18.59
C TRP A 188 2.78 -22.43 -18.15
N MET A 189 1.46 -22.23 -18.08
CA MET A 189 0.53 -23.31 -17.72
C MET A 189 0.54 -24.44 -18.75
N GLN A 190 0.58 -24.13 -20.05
CA GLN A 190 0.71 -25.13 -21.12
C GLN A 190 2.02 -25.94 -20.98
N GLN A 191 3.12 -25.28 -20.66
CA GLN A 191 4.39 -25.95 -20.37
C GLN A 191 4.22 -26.91 -19.18
N ALA A 192 3.62 -26.47 -18.07
CA ALA A 192 3.39 -27.30 -16.88
C ALA A 192 2.55 -28.54 -17.17
N VAL A 193 1.54 -28.46 -18.05
CA VAL A 193 0.74 -29.62 -18.49
C VAL A 193 1.57 -30.64 -19.24
N SER A 194 2.49 -30.18 -20.10
CA SER A 194 3.30 -31.04 -20.99
C SER A 194 4.62 -31.52 -20.39
N SER A 195 5.02 -30.97 -19.24
CA SER A 195 6.33 -31.24 -18.62
C SER A 195 6.36 -32.57 -17.87
N ASP A 196 7.51 -33.23 -17.95
CA ASP A 196 7.83 -34.41 -17.11
C ASP A 196 8.23 -34.00 -15.68
N ASP A 197 8.50 -32.71 -15.42
CA ASP A 197 8.80 -32.19 -14.09
C ASP A 197 7.51 -31.89 -13.32
N PHE A 198 7.10 -32.87 -12.50
CA PHE A 198 5.87 -32.80 -11.70
C PHE A 198 5.79 -31.57 -10.78
N ARG A 199 6.92 -30.98 -10.39
CA ARG A 199 6.95 -29.76 -9.56
C ARG A 199 6.28 -28.57 -10.25
N LEU A 200 6.32 -28.52 -11.58
CA LEU A 200 5.58 -27.51 -12.34
C LEU A 200 4.06 -27.69 -12.19
N LYS A 201 3.57 -28.94 -12.20
CA LYS A 201 2.14 -29.18 -11.94
C LYS A 201 1.74 -28.74 -10.53
N GLN A 202 2.58 -29.03 -9.53
CA GLN A 202 2.34 -28.55 -8.16
C GLN A 202 2.28 -27.02 -8.08
N ALA A 203 3.17 -26.32 -8.79
CA ALA A 203 3.24 -24.86 -8.76
C ALA A 203 1.97 -24.18 -9.27
N PHE A 204 1.31 -24.77 -10.26
CA PHE A 204 0.07 -24.28 -10.86
C PHE A 204 -1.20 -24.71 -10.13
N TYR A 205 -1.13 -25.74 -9.28
CA TYR A 205 -2.29 -26.21 -8.53
C TYR A 205 -2.74 -25.17 -7.49
N GLY A 206 -4.00 -24.74 -7.57
CA GLY A 206 -4.57 -23.70 -6.72
C GLY A 206 -4.32 -22.26 -7.22
N LEU A 207 -3.85 -22.09 -8.47
CA LEU A 207 -3.66 -20.79 -9.09
C LEU A 207 -4.95 -19.96 -9.18
N THR A 208 -6.11 -20.62 -9.12
CA THR A 208 -7.45 -20.00 -9.03
C THR A 208 -7.51 -18.90 -7.96
N LEU A 209 -6.83 -19.08 -6.83
CA LEU A 209 -6.78 -18.12 -5.72
C LEU A 209 -5.99 -16.83 -5.99
N GLN A 210 -5.31 -16.72 -7.14
CA GLN A 210 -4.43 -15.58 -7.46
C GLN A 210 -4.83 -14.88 -8.78
N THR A 211 -5.88 -15.36 -9.46
CA THR A 211 -6.29 -14.93 -10.82
C THR A 211 -6.68 -13.46 -10.95
N ALA A 212 -7.08 -12.80 -9.85
CA ALA A 212 -7.39 -11.38 -9.85
C ALA A 212 -6.18 -10.49 -10.21
N ARG A 213 -4.96 -11.01 -10.08
CA ARG A 213 -3.70 -10.29 -10.30
C ARG A 213 -3.16 -10.40 -11.73
N TRP A 214 -3.62 -11.40 -12.49
CA TRP A 214 -3.00 -11.80 -13.77
C TRP A 214 -3.54 -11.08 -15.01
N ILE A 215 -4.12 -9.88 -14.86
CA ILE A 215 -4.64 -9.07 -15.98
C ILE A 215 -4.39 -7.57 -15.80
N GLN A 216 -3.35 -7.22 -15.04
CA GLN A 216 -3.13 -5.83 -14.61
C GLN A 216 -2.17 -5.09 -15.54
N PRO A 217 -2.40 -3.80 -15.84
CA PRO A 217 -3.52 -2.97 -15.38
C PRO A 217 -4.83 -3.28 -16.11
N ALA A 218 -5.92 -3.39 -15.35
CA ALA A 218 -7.25 -3.70 -15.86
C ALA A 218 -8.11 -2.45 -16.20
N ALA A 219 -7.59 -1.26 -15.95
CA ALA A 219 -8.23 0.02 -16.26
C ALA A 219 -7.21 1.12 -16.55
N ASP A 220 -7.58 2.06 -17.42
CA ASP A 220 -6.88 3.32 -17.67
C ASP A 220 -7.78 4.45 -17.16
N TYR A 221 -7.48 4.93 -15.95
CA TYR A 221 -8.27 5.96 -15.28
C TYR A 221 -8.12 7.34 -15.92
N GLU A 222 -6.98 7.63 -16.56
CA GLU A 222 -6.77 8.92 -17.23
C GLU A 222 -7.61 9.03 -18.51
N LYS A 223 -7.71 7.93 -19.25
CA LYS A 223 -8.51 7.85 -20.48
C LYS A 223 -9.96 7.43 -20.24
N ALA A 224 -10.35 7.19 -18.98
CA ALA A 224 -11.65 6.64 -18.61
C ALA A 224 -11.99 5.36 -19.40
N GLU A 225 -11.00 4.47 -19.57
CA GLU A 225 -11.10 3.28 -20.42
C GLU A 225 -10.92 2.01 -19.59
N VAL A 226 -11.84 1.06 -19.72
CA VAL A 226 -11.67 -0.27 -19.12
C VAL A 226 -10.74 -1.11 -20.01
N LYS A 227 -9.67 -1.67 -19.41
CA LYS A 227 -8.69 -2.54 -20.08
C LYS A 227 -8.86 -4.02 -19.77
N PHE A 228 -9.73 -4.37 -18.82
CA PHE A 228 -10.03 -5.75 -18.41
C PHE A 228 -10.55 -6.61 -19.58
N ASP A 229 -9.68 -7.40 -20.20
CA ASP A 229 -10.11 -8.29 -21.29
C ASP A 229 -10.96 -9.46 -20.76
N LYS A 230 -12.28 -9.32 -20.91
CA LYS A 230 -13.28 -10.29 -20.47
C LYS A 230 -13.04 -11.69 -21.02
N GLU A 231 -12.69 -11.81 -22.30
CA GLU A 231 -12.57 -13.12 -22.93
C GLU A 231 -11.26 -13.78 -22.52
N ARG A 232 -10.14 -13.04 -22.49
CA ARG A 232 -8.86 -13.60 -22.04
C ARG A 232 -8.87 -13.99 -20.56
N TRP A 233 -9.50 -13.20 -19.69
CA TRP A 233 -9.62 -13.57 -18.28
C TRP A 233 -10.51 -14.79 -18.08
N LYS A 234 -11.63 -14.87 -18.81
CA LYS A 234 -12.54 -16.01 -18.79
C LYS A 234 -11.83 -17.30 -19.23
N GLU A 235 -11.03 -17.23 -20.29
CA GLU A 235 -10.19 -18.35 -20.72
C GLU A 235 -9.22 -18.78 -19.61
N LEU A 236 -8.48 -17.84 -19.01
CA LEU A 236 -7.60 -18.14 -17.86
C LEU A 236 -8.36 -18.81 -16.71
N ALA A 237 -9.51 -18.27 -16.30
CA ALA A 237 -10.30 -18.81 -15.19
C ALA A 237 -10.77 -20.25 -15.47
N ARG A 238 -11.22 -20.52 -16.71
CA ARG A 238 -11.61 -21.88 -17.13
C ARG A 238 -10.42 -22.82 -17.12
N ASP A 239 -9.29 -22.39 -17.67
CA ASP A 239 -8.08 -23.19 -17.73
C ASP A 239 -7.55 -23.51 -16.33
N CYS A 240 -7.53 -22.55 -15.41
CA CYS A 240 -7.11 -22.78 -14.01
C CYS A 240 -8.02 -23.79 -13.29
N ILE A 241 -9.35 -23.68 -13.44
CA ILE A 241 -10.30 -24.64 -12.83
C ILE A 241 -10.12 -26.03 -13.45
N GLN A 242 -10.01 -26.12 -14.78
CA GLN A 242 -9.84 -27.39 -15.46
C GLN A 242 -8.49 -28.03 -15.10
N PHE A 243 -7.42 -27.23 -15.01
CA PHE A 243 -6.11 -27.67 -14.56
C PHE A 243 -6.19 -28.27 -13.16
N ASP A 244 -6.81 -27.56 -12.21
CA ASP A 244 -7.00 -28.05 -10.84
C ASP A 244 -7.74 -29.39 -10.83
N ILE A 245 -8.81 -29.54 -11.62
CA ILE A 245 -9.57 -30.81 -11.75
C ILE A 245 -8.69 -31.94 -12.30
N ASP A 246 -7.93 -31.66 -13.36
CA ASP A 246 -7.16 -32.69 -14.09
C ASP A 246 -5.98 -33.22 -13.26
N VAL A 247 -5.34 -32.36 -12.46
CA VAL A 247 -4.14 -32.73 -11.68
C VAL A 247 -4.41 -33.01 -10.20
N GLN A 248 -5.65 -32.77 -9.71
CA GLN A 248 -5.99 -32.86 -8.29
C GLN A 248 -5.52 -34.17 -7.64
N ASP A 249 -5.88 -35.31 -8.22
CA ASP A 249 -5.54 -36.63 -7.66
C ASP A 249 -4.02 -36.88 -7.70
N GLU A 250 -3.32 -36.42 -8.74
CA GLU A 250 -1.86 -36.54 -8.83
C GLU A 250 -1.17 -35.69 -7.74
N VAL A 251 -1.61 -34.45 -7.56
CA VAL A 251 -1.00 -33.48 -6.62
C VAL A 251 -1.31 -33.82 -5.17
N ILE A 252 -2.54 -34.22 -4.85
CA ILE A 252 -2.94 -34.58 -3.47
C ILE A 252 -2.25 -35.86 -3.00
N ASN A 253 -2.06 -36.84 -3.88
CA ASN A 253 -1.46 -38.14 -3.54
C ASN A 253 0.05 -38.21 -3.79
N SER A 254 0.70 -37.09 -4.13
CA SER A 254 2.12 -37.04 -4.41
C SER A 254 2.97 -37.25 -3.15
N ASP A 255 4.00 -38.09 -3.25
CA ASP A 255 4.99 -38.34 -2.19
C ASP A 255 6.04 -37.20 -2.05
N ILE A 256 5.98 -36.16 -2.89
CA ILE A 256 6.85 -34.97 -2.79
C ILE A 256 6.41 -34.11 -1.59
N ASP A 257 7.25 -34.12 -0.54
CA ASP A 257 6.98 -33.55 0.80
C ASP A 257 6.80 -32.02 0.81
N SER A 258 7.37 -31.30 -0.16
CA SER A 258 7.23 -29.84 -0.32
C SER A 258 6.38 -29.51 -1.54
N ARG A 259 5.14 -29.03 -1.34
CA ARG A 259 4.36 -28.46 -2.44
C ARG A 259 5.07 -27.23 -3.00
N PHE A 260 5.56 -27.35 -4.24
CA PHE A 260 6.02 -26.20 -5.02
C PHE A 260 4.80 -25.34 -5.35
N VAL A 261 4.88 -24.04 -5.10
CA VAL A 261 3.81 -23.06 -5.33
C VAL A 261 4.43 -21.75 -5.79
N PHE A 262 3.68 -20.95 -6.55
CA PHE A 262 4.04 -19.53 -6.66
C PHE A 262 4.02 -18.89 -5.29
N LYS A 263 5.10 -18.16 -5.00
CA LYS A 263 5.30 -17.45 -3.75
C LYS A 263 5.15 -15.97 -3.99
N ASP A 264 4.46 -15.32 -3.07
CA ASP A 264 4.58 -13.88 -3.03
C ASP A 264 5.98 -13.47 -2.52
N SER A 265 6.41 -12.26 -2.87
CA SER A 265 7.77 -11.78 -2.61
C SER A 265 8.13 -11.70 -1.11
N MET A 266 7.14 -11.75 -0.21
CA MET A 266 7.36 -11.86 1.24
C MET A 266 7.62 -13.30 1.66
N GLU A 267 6.88 -14.27 1.12
CA GLU A 267 7.06 -15.68 1.46
C GLU A 267 8.43 -16.23 1.07
N VAL A 268 9.11 -15.62 0.10
CA VAL A 268 10.50 -15.95 -0.29
C VAL A 268 11.45 -15.84 0.91
N LEU A 269 11.23 -14.87 1.80
CA LEU A 269 12.08 -14.65 2.99
C LEU A 269 12.06 -15.81 3.99
N TYR A 270 10.99 -16.61 3.97
CA TYR A 270 10.78 -17.71 4.90
C TYR A 270 11.03 -19.07 4.23
N TYR A 271 11.47 -19.07 2.98
CA TYR A 271 11.75 -20.30 2.25
C TYR A 271 13.11 -20.87 2.68
N ASN A 272 13.15 -22.14 3.07
CA ASN A 272 14.32 -22.77 3.70
C ASN A 272 15.48 -22.95 2.69
N GLU A 273 16.66 -22.45 3.07
CA GLU A 273 17.88 -22.18 2.28
C GLU A 273 18.68 -23.42 1.81
N GLN A 274 18.08 -24.61 1.69
CA GLN A 274 18.85 -25.83 1.43
C GLN A 274 19.23 -26.07 -0.04
N SER A 275 18.91 -25.15 -0.96
CA SER A 275 19.33 -25.24 -2.37
C SER A 275 19.49 -23.86 -3.00
N PRO A 276 20.40 -23.70 -3.99
CA PRO A 276 20.41 -22.51 -4.83
C PRO A 276 19.04 -22.38 -5.51
N LEU A 277 18.41 -21.23 -5.35
CA LEU A 277 17.06 -20.93 -5.84
C LEU A 277 17.16 -19.81 -6.86
N GLY A 278 16.80 -20.12 -8.09
CA GLY A 278 16.47 -19.08 -9.07
C GLY A 278 15.06 -18.56 -8.83
N LEU A 279 14.85 -17.25 -8.92
CA LEU A 279 13.52 -16.66 -8.86
C LEU A 279 13.03 -16.29 -10.26
N GLN A 280 11.94 -16.91 -10.73
CA GLN A 280 11.29 -16.49 -11.97
C GLN A 280 10.04 -15.66 -11.65
N VAL A 281 10.05 -14.37 -12.00
CA VAL A 281 8.87 -13.50 -11.82
C VAL A 281 7.72 -14.00 -12.68
N VAL A 282 6.54 -14.17 -12.07
CA VAL A 282 5.35 -14.68 -12.74
C VAL A 282 4.77 -13.57 -13.64
N PRO A 283 4.70 -13.75 -14.96
CA PRO A 283 4.03 -12.82 -15.85
C PRO A 283 2.51 -12.94 -15.74
N ASP A 284 1.80 -11.90 -16.15
CA ASP A 284 0.35 -11.92 -16.33
C ASP A 284 -0.04 -12.58 -17.67
N ILE A 285 -1.33 -12.58 -18.01
CA ILE A 285 -1.80 -13.15 -19.30
C ILE A 285 -1.34 -12.36 -20.53
N GLU A 286 -0.90 -11.12 -20.37
CA GLU A 286 -0.35 -10.28 -21.44
C GLU A 286 1.19 -10.29 -21.47
N GLY A 287 1.81 -11.02 -20.54
CA GLY A 287 3.26 -11.16 -20.42
C GLY A 287 3.92 -10.09 -19.53
N ARG A 288 3.13 -9.26 -18.85
CA ARG A 288 3.63 -8.19 -17.97
C ARG A 288 3.94 -8.74 -16.58
N LYS A 289 5.05 -8.32 -16.01
CA LYS A 289 5.48 -8.64 -14.65
C LYS A 289 5.08 -7.52 -13.72
N MET A 290 3.91 -7.66 -13.10
CA MET A 290 3.29 -6.58 -12.33
C MET A 290 3.35 -6.81 -10.83
N ALA A 291 3.55 -5.73 -10.07
CA ALA A 291 3.45 -5.75 -8.62
C ALA A 291 2.19 -5.00 -8.13
N SER A 292 1.52 -5.50 -7.10
CA SER A 292 0.48 -4.73 -6.41
C SER A 292 1.13 -3.81 -5.37
N ILE A 293 0.73 -2.55 -5.36
CA ILE A 293 1.12 -1.61 -4.30
C ILE A 293 0.39 -1.99 -3.03
N MET A 294 1.15 -2.20 -1.95
CA MET A 294 0.63 -2.65 -0.68
C MET A 294 0.64 -1.58 0.41
N SER A 295 1.51 -0.59 0.27
CA SER A 295 1.45 0.63 1.08
C SER A 295 1.91 1.82 0.26
N TYR A 296 1.41 3.01 0.63
CA TYR A 296 1.71 4.23 -0.08
C TYR A 296 1.51 5.47 0.80
N GLY A 297 2.27 6.52 0.48
CA GLY A 297 2.22 7.83 1.12
C GLY A 297 1.63 8.88 0.20
N ALA A 298 0.88 9.85 0.74
CA ALA A 298 0.42 11.02 -0.01
C ALA A 298 0.32 12.27 0.89
N VAL A 299 0.40 13.44 0.28
CA VAL A 299 0.22 14.74 0.96
C VAL A 299 -1.15 15.30 0.63
N GLY A 300 -1.89 15.76 1.64
CA GLY A 300 -3.20 16.39 1.45
C GLY A 300 -3.12 17.74 0.78
N MET A 301 -3.97 17.98 -0.21
CA MET A 301 -4.04 19.29 -0.88
C MET A 301 -4.39 20.43 0.11
N SER A 302 -5.19 20.11 1.14
CA SER A 302 -5.58 21.02 2.21
C SER A 302 -4.50 21.30 3.25
N SER A 303 -3.31 20.70 3.15
CA SER A 303 -2.23 20.94 4.10
C SER A 303 -1.60 22.31 3.88
N ASP A 304 -1.38 23.06 4.96
CA ASP A 304 -0.53 24.25 4.96
C ASP A 304 0.95 23.91 5.21
N LEU A 305 1.26 22.64 5.53
CA LEU A 305 2.57 22.11 5.90
C LEU A 305 3.07 21.10 4.85
N LYS A 306 2.92 21.42 3.56
CA LYS A 306 3.19 20.45 2.46
C LYS A 306 4.64 19.98 2.41
N GLN A 307 5.61 20.85 2.71
CA GLN A 307 7.02 20.48 2.75
C GLN A 307 7.28 19.53 3.92
N GLU A 308 6.79 19.85 5.12
CA GLU A 308 6.94 19.01 6.30
C GLU A 308 6.23 17.65 6.14
N ALA A 309 5.07 17.65 5.47
CA ALA A 309 4.34 16.43 5.12
C ALA A 309 5.13 15.55 4.13
N TYR A 310 5.73 16.15 3.10
CA TYR A 310 6.63 15.44 2.18
C TYR A 310 7.87 14.90 2.90
N ASP A 311 8.54 15.73 3.69
CA ASP A 311 9.72 15.35 4.47
C ASP A 311 9.42 14.16 5.40
N PHE A 312 8.23 14.14 6.01
CA PHE A 312 7.75 13.03 6.82
C PHE A 312 7.65 11.73 6.01
N LEU A 313 7.08 11.77 4.80
CA LEU A 313 7.00 10.60 3.92
C LEU A 313 8.39 10.10 3.52
N MET A 314 9.34 11.01 3.30
CA MET A 314 10.70 10.65 2.88
C MET A 314 11.49 9.91 3.96
N LEU A 315 11.09 9.99 5.24
CA LEU A 315 11.70 9.17 6.31
C LEU A 315 11.55 7.67 6.07
N PHE A 316 10.56 7.26 5.28
CA PHE A 316 10.30 5.85 4.91
C PHE A 316 11.00 5.44 3.62
N LEU A 317 11.81 6.33 3.01
CA LEU A 317 12.55 6.03 1.78
C LEU A 317 14.05 6.34 1.91
N ASN A 318 14.42 7.44 2.53
CA ASN A 318 15.82 7.84 2.59
C ASN A 318 16.54 7.32 3.84
N ASP A 319 17.85 7.56 3.88
CA ASP A 319 18.73 7.20 4.99
C ASP A 319 18.92 8.35 6.02
N ARG A 320 18.05 9.38 6.00
CA ARG A 320 18.18 10.60 6.83
C ARG A 320 18.32 10.26 8.31
N THR A 321 17.51 9.34 8.81
CA THR A 321 17.53 8.94 10.23
C THR A 321 18.83 8.20 10.60
N GLN A 322 19.39 7.40 9.70
CA GLN A 322 20.65 6.70 9.91
C GLN A 322 21.84 7.66 9.87
N LYS A 323 21.86 8.59 8.91
CA LYS A 323 22.85 9.67 8.84
C LYS A 323 22.83 10.50 10.12
N TYR A 324 21.65 10.92 10.57
CA TYR A 324 21.48 11.65 11.82
C TYR A 324 22.07 10.88 13.01
N GLN A 325 21.75 9.59 13.16
CA GLN A 325 22.28 8.76 14.24
C GLN A 325 23.81 8.62 14.20
N LYS A 326 24.41 8.52 13.01
CA LYS A 326 25.86 8.45 12.86
C LYS A 326 26.53 9.76 13.26
N GLU A 327 25.94 10.89 12.89
CA GLU A 327 26.46 12.23 13.19
C GLU A 327 26.31 12.60 14.68
N HIS A 328 25.26 12.09 15.33
CA HIS A 328 24.93 12.36 16.74
C HIS A 328 25.18 11.15 17.65
N SER A 329 26.16 10.30 17.30
CA SER A 329 26.39 9.04 18.00
C SER A 329 26.81 9.19 19.47
N GLU A 330 27.39 10.34 19.82
CA GLU A 330 27.85 10.71 21.16
C GLU A 330 26.76 11.37 22.03
N ASP A 331 25.60 11.69 21.44
CA ASP A 331 24.52 12.35 22.16
C ASP A 331 23.85 11.41 23.16
N SER A 332 23.51 11.95 24.34
CA SER A 332 22.83 11.18 25.38
C SER A 332 21.41 10.78 25.01
N MET A 333 20.76 11.52 24.10
CA MET A 333 19.43 11.24 23.60
C MET A 333 19.52 10.66 22.19
N LYS A 334 19.10 9.40 22.04
CA LYS A 334 19.06 8.74 20.73
C LYS A 334 17.66 8.82 20.15
N LEU A 335 17.53 9.50 19.00
CA LEU A 335 16.30 9.47 18.21
C LEU A 335 16.14 8.10 17.52
N PRO A 336 14.90 7.66 17.21
CA PRO A 336 14.66 6.42 16.45
C PRO A 336 15.40 6.42 15.10
N ALA A 337 15.79 5.24 14.62
CA ALA A 337 16.28 5.07 13.25
C ALA A 337 15.37 4.13 12.47
N PHE A 338 15.30 4.44 11.18
CA PHE A 338 14.61 3.67 10.16
C PHE A 338 15.56 3.36 9.02
N TYR A 339 15.28 2.25 8.35
CA TYR A 339 16.14 1.77 7.28
C TYR A 339 15.70 2.23 5.88
N GLY A 340 14.86 3.27 5.80
CA GLY A 340 14.32 3.75 4.52
C GLY A 340 13.31 2.77 3.91
N TYR A 341 12.56 2.05 4.75
CA TYR A 341 11.41 1.22 4.36
C TYR A 341 10.47 0.99 5.55
N LEU A 342 9.25 0.50 5.29
CA LEU A 342 8.26 0.09 6.30
C LEU A 342 8.51 -1.35 6.76
N ASP A 343 8.67 -1.58 8.06
CA ASP A 343 9.19 -2.84 8.59
C ASP A 343 8.19 -4.00 8.40
N LYS A 344 8.61 -5.05 7.69
CA LYS A 344 7.96 -6.38 7.59
C LYS A 344 6.51 -6.44 7.10
N SER A 345 5.93 -5.36 6.57
CA SER A 345 4.62 -5.46 5.92
C SER A 345 4.73 -6.14 4.55
N PHE A 346 5.57 -5.62 3.65
CA PHE A 346 5.69 -6.08 2.26
C PHE A 346 7.09 -5.77 1.67
N THR A 347 7.33 -6.09 0.40
CA THR A 347 8.63 -5.84 -0.26
C THR A 347 8.87 -4.33 -0.45
N PRO A 348 10.02 -3.79 -0.02
CA PRO A 348 10.33 -2.38 -0.19
C PRO A 348 10.53 -2.03 -1.66
N VAL A 349 10.37 -0.75 -1.98
CA VAL A 349 10.47 -0.22 -3.35
C VAL A 349 11.87 0.24 -3.74
N GLN A 350 12.86 0.01 -2.87
CA GLN A 350 14.25 0.37 -3.08
C GLN A 350 15.17 -0.82 -2.89
N GLU A 351 16.08 -1.03 -3.82
CA GLU A 351 17.01 -2.16 -3.77
C GLU A 351 18.00 -2.08 -2.61
N ASN A 352 18.41 -0.86 -2.21
CA ASN A 352 19.31 -0.66 -1.07
C ASN A 352 18.72 -1.12 0.27
N ALA A 353 17.39 -1.22 0.36
CA ALA A 353 16.69 -1.69 1.55
C ALA A 353 16.76 -3.23 1.68
N PHE A 354 17.03 -3.96 0.58
CA PHE A 354 16.86 -5.40 0.54
C PHE A 354 17.81 -6.12 1.48
N GLU A 355 19.06 -5.67 1.62
CA GLU A 355 20.02 -6.29 2.53
C GLU A 355 19.48 -6.33 3.97
N VAL A 356 18.98 -5.19 4.47
CA VAL A 356 18.47 -5.09 5.84
C VAL A 356 17.08 -5.74 5.97
N TRP A 357 16.20 -5.50 4.99
CA TRP A 357 14.84 -6.06 4.96
C TRP A 357 14.84 -7.59 4.95
N MET A 358 15.76 -8.21 4.22
CA MET A 358 15.96 -9.66 4.18
C MET A 358 16.79 -10.20 5.35
N ASN A 359 17.16 -9.35 6.32
CA ASN A 359 17.99 -9.70 7.47
C ASN A 359 19.38 -10.27 7.09
N TYR A 360 20.08 -9.56 6.21
CA TYR A 360 21.45 -9.85 5.76
C TYR A 360 21.60 -11.27 5.18
N PRO A 361 20.92 -11.57 4.05
CA PRO A 361 20.96 -12.87 3.41
C PRO A 361 22.33 -13.13 2.77
N SER A 362 22.51 -14.32 2.17
CA SER A 362 23.68 -14.55 1.33
C SER A 362 23.66 -13.64 0.08
N GLU A 363 24.84 -13.32 -0.46
CA GLU A 363 24.98 -12.50 -1.66
C GLU A 363 24.19 -13.06 -2.85
N GLU A 364 24.16 -14.38 -3.00
CA GLU A 364 23.41 -15.07 -4.06
C GLU A 364 21.90 -14.84 -3.94
N VAL A 365 21.35 -14.98 -2.72
CA VAL A 365 19.92 -14.76 -2.46
C VAL A 365 19.55 -13.29 -2.63
N LEU A 366 20.42 -12.37 -2.20
CA LEU A 366 20.23 -10.93 -2.41
C LEU A 366 20.17 -10.59 -3.90
N GLN A 367 21.11 -11.12 -4.69
CA GLN A 367 21.18 -10.88 -6.14
C GLN A 367 19.96 -11.44 -6.87
N GLU A 368 19.49 -12.64 -6.53
CA GLU A 368 18.28 -13.22 -7.12
C GLU A 368 17.04 -12.39 -6.81
N MET A 369 16.89 -11.92 -5.56
CA MET A 369 15.79 -11.05 -5.17
C MET A 369 15.83 -9.71 -5.90
N GLN A 370 17.00 -9.06 -5.98
CA GLN A 370 17.18 -7.81 -6.72
C GLN A 370 16.91 -8.00 -8.22
N GLN A 371 17.39 -9.10 -8.81
CA GLN A 371 17.16 -9.40 -10.21
C GLN A 371 15.67 -9.59 -10.50
N SER A 372 14.95 -10.35 -9.66
CA SER A 372 13.51 -10.53 -9.79
C SER A 372 12.75 -9.20 -9.64
N PHE A 373 13.20 -8.32 -8.75
CA PHE A 373 12.59 -7.01 -8.57
C PHE A 373 12.78 -6.09 -9.79
N ARG A 374 13.98 -6.08 -10.39
CA ARG A 374 14.28 -5.29 -11.59
C ARG A 374 13.53 -5.74 -12.84
N GLU A 375 13.02 -6.97 -12.85
CA GLU A 375 12.23 -7.51 -13.95
C GLU A 375 10.78 -7.01 -13.96
N LEU A 376 10.35 -6.25 -12.95
CA LEU A 376 9.00 -5.72 -12.90
C LEU A 376 8.76 -4.65 -13.96
N ASP A 377 7.70 -4.81 -14.74
CA ASP A 377 7.29 -3.86 -15.77
C ASP A 377 6.51 -2.66 -15.20
N GLY A 378 5.97 -2.80 -13.99
CA GLY A 378 5.22 -1.74 -13.32
C GLY A 378 4.45 -2.22 -12.09
N ALA A 379 3.62 -1.32 -11.58
CA ALA A 379 2.77 -1.60 -10.43
C ALA A 379 1.35 -1.04 -10.59
N TYR A 380 0.43 -1.54 -9.75
CA TYR A 380 -0.97 -1.11 -9.72
C TYR A 380 -1.52 -1.05 -8.30
N PHE A 381 -2.52 -0.20 -8.05
CA PHE A 381 -3.27 -0.21 -6.81
C PHE A 381 -4.39 -1.25 -6.87
N LEU A 382 -4.55 -2.03 -5.80
CA LEU A 382 -5.71 -2.90 -5.63
C LEU A 382 -6.96 -2.05 -5.38
N THR A 383 -8.06 -2.46 -6.00
CA THR A 383 -9.38 -1.84 -5.87
C THR A 383 -10.42 -2.89 -5.46
N GLY A 384 -11.68 -2.47 -5.34
CA GLY A 384 -12.78 -3.41 -5.10
C GLY A 384 -12.95 -4.46 -6.21
N ALA A 385 -12.52 -4.17 -7.44
CA ALA A 385 -12.71 -5.07 -8.58
C ALA A 385 -11.86 -6.35 -8.46
N GLU A 386 -10.61 -6.24 -7.99
CA GLU A 386 -9.74 -7.41 -7.79
C GLU A 386 -10.29 -8.33 -6.69
N ARG A 387 -10.89 -7.75 -5.64
CA ARG A 387 -11.56 -8.52 -4.59
C ARG A 387 -12.80 -9.24 -5.11
N GLU A 388 -13.62 -8.56 -5.92
CA GLU A 388 -14.79 -9.16 -6.56
C GLU A 388 -14.39 -10.36 -7.45
N LEU A 389 -13.31 -10.21 -8.25
CA LEU A 389 -12.74 -11.31 -9.03
C LEU A 389 -12.32 -12.49 -8.16
N PHE A 390 -11.58 -12.22 -7.08
CA PHE A 390 -11.10 -13.24 -6.15
C PHE A 390 -12.27 -13.98 -5.48
N GLU A 391 -13.18 -13.26 -4.82
CA GLU A 391 -14.29 -13.86 -4.06
C GLU A 391 -15.23 -14.64 -5.00
N GLY A 392 -15.49 -14.10 -6.19
CA GLY A 392 -16.28 -14.76 -7.21
C GLY A 392 -15.65 -16.07 -7.70
N LEU A 393 -14.36 -16.06 -8.04
CA LEU A 393 -13.72 -17.27 -8.54
C LEU A 393 -13.48 -18.30 -7.44
N ASP A 394 -13.13 -17.88 -6.21
CA ASP A 394 -13.02 -18.77 -5.06
C ASP A 394 -14.34 -19.51 -4.79
N GLN A 395 -15.46 -18.77 -4.86
CA GLN A 395 -16.79 -19.38 -4.76
C GLN A 395 -17.06 -20.37 -5.90
N ILE A 396 -16.72 -20.04 -7.14
CA ILE A 396 -16.94 -20.93 -8.30
C ILE A 396 -16.08 -22.20 -8.17
N ALA A 397 -14.80 -22.05 -7.87
CA ALA A 397 -13.85 -23.14 -7.68
C ALA A 397 -14.28 -24.06 -6.52
N GLY A 398 -14.73 -23.50 -5.40
CA GLY A 398 -15.27 -24.28 -4.27
C GLY A 398 -16.54 -25.08 -4.58
N ASN A 399 -17.24 -24.77 -5.68
CA ASN A 399 -18.45 -25.45 -6.13
C ASN A 399 -18.26 -26.32 -7.38
N CYS A 400 -17.09 -26.30 -8.03
CA CYS A 400 -16.88 -26.93 -9.34
C CYS A 400 -17.13 -28.46 -9.33
N SER A 401 -16.93 -29.12 -8.19
CA SER A 401 -17.16 -30.56 -8.01
C SER A 401 -18.62 -30.94 -7.76
N ARG A 402 -19.54 -29.97 -7.62
CA ARG A 402 -20.96 -30.25 -7.34
C ARG A 402 -21.69 -30.76 -8.60
N PRO A 403 -22.44 -31.87 -8.52
CA PRO A 403 -23.18 -32.39 -9.66
C PRO A 403 -24.14 -31.35 -10.26
N GLY A 404 -24.00 -31.09 -11.56
CA GLY A 404 -24.86 -30.16 -12.30
C GLY A 404 -24.56 -28.67 -12.09
N TYR A 405 -23.44 -28.33 -11.41
CA TYR A 405 -22.99 -26.95 -11.32
C TYR A 405 -22.28 -26.52 -12.61
N ASP A 406 -22.86 -25.53 -13.29
CA ASP A 406 -22.30 -24.95 -14.52
C ASP A 406 -21.35 -23.80 -14.19
N TRP A 407 -20.14 -24.14 -13.76
CA TRP A 407 -19.11 -23.17 -13.43
C TRP A 407 -18.75 -22.26 -14.62
N SER A 408 -18.91 -22.72 -15.87
CA SER A 408 -18.67 -21.89 -17.05
C SER A 408 -19.67 -20.73 -17.15
N ALA A 409 -20.96 -20.99 -16.91
CA ALA A 409 -21.97 -19.94 -16.88
C ALA A 409 -21.81 -18.98 -15.70
N GLU A 410 -21.30 -19.46 -14.56
CA GLU A 410 -20.99 -18.59 -13.41
C GLU A 410 -19.76 -17.71 -13.66
N ILE A 411 -18.73 -18.20 -14.36
CA ILE A 411 -17.60 -17.36 -14.81
C ILE A 411 -18.09 -16.26 -15.75
N ASP A 412 -18.99 -16.57 -16.69
CA ASP A 412 -19.54 -15.55 -17.61
C ASP A 412 -20.24 -14.42 -16.83
N LYS A 413 -21.01 -14.76 -15.79
CA LYS A 413 -21.66 -13.76 -14.91
C LYS A 413 -20.64 -12.94 -14.12
N LEU A 414 -19.63 -13.58 -13.55
CA LEU A 414 -18.58 -12.91 -12.76
C LEU A 414 -17.84 -11.88 -13.62
N VAL A 415 -17.43 -12.28 -14.82
CA VAL A 415 -16.69 -11.42 -15.75
C VAL A 415 -17.49 -10.20 -16.17
N ASP A 416 -18.79 -10.35 -16.43
CA ASP A 416 -19.66 -9.22 -16.75
C ASP A 416 -19.88 -8.30 -15.53
N SER A 417 -19.98 -8.86 -14.32
CA SER A 417 -20.09 -8.08 -13.08
C SER A 417 -18.85 -7.21 -12.86
N VAL A 418 -17.66 -7.82 -12.89
CA VAL A 418 -16.38 -7.13 -12.69
C VAL A 418 -16.12 -6.09 -13.78
N TRP A 419 -16.43 -6.39 -15.03
CA TRP A 419 -16.32 -5.39 -16.10
C TRP A 419 -17.20 -4.16 -15.82
N ASN A 420 -18.41 -4.35 -15.30
CA ASN A 420 -19.26 -3.24 -14.88
C ASN A 420 -18.68 -2.49 -13.69
N THR A 421 -18.04 -3.18 -12.73
CA THR A 421 -17.31 -2.56 -11.62
C THR A 421 -16.19 -1.66 -12.12
N TYR A 422 -15.30 -2.14 -13.01
CA TYR A 422 -14.29 -1.28 -13.63
C TYR A 422 -14.92 -0.12 -14.40
N LYS A 423 -16.00 -0.38 -15.15
CA LYS A 423 -16.70 0.67 -15.91
C LYS A 423 -17.22 1.78 -15.00
N MET A 424 -17.75 1.46 -13.83
CA MET A 424 -18.17 2.46 -12.85
C MET A 424 -16.96 3.23 -12.33
N MET A 425 -15.89 2.52 -11.92
CA MET A 425 -14.67 3.12 -11.36
C MET A 425 -13.92 4.04 -12.33
N VAL A 426 -13.96 3.81 -13.64
CA VAL A 426 -13.32 4.73 -14.61
C VAL A 426 -14.23 5.88 -15.05
N SER A 427 -15.52 5.85 -14.68
CA SER A 427 -16.52 6.85 -15.11
C SER A 427 -16.87 7.89 -14.03
N GLU A 428 -16.56 7.57 -12.78
CA GLU A 428 -16.69 8.44 -11.60
C GLU A 428 -15.40 9.24 -11.39
#